data_AF-A0A067T065-F1
#
_entry.id   AF-A0A067T065-F1
#
_cell.length_a   1.000
_cell.length_b   1.000
_cell.length_c   1.000
_cell.angle_alpha   90.00
_cell.angle_beta   90.00
_cell.angle_gamma   90.00
#
_symmetry.space_group_name_H-M   'P 1'
#
loop_
_entity.id
_entity.type
_entity.pdbx_description
1 polymer ?
#
loop_
_entity_poly.entity_id
_entity_poly.type
_entity_poly.pdbx_seq_one_letter_code
_entity_poly.pdbx_strand_id
1 'polypeptide(L)'
;MSVNQDDLHETPKAQVDSSAGESPEAMAILAEISNTMNELNGAFTMLNDCTDKFIGFPSQYETTQQEVEACSRKIDEHKRSTEEILSEIKSKLNEDINQEVATSVRSRMADMLRDEVGRQVKEQVDEQIKEHLPESLQQQADESKRQLEEIRISLQNSEARMANSFIQTNNLFDPLSPILTSKGEKSPYYPTNARCLFGYDLESAKGLNKDYELTESDDLQMNFKQFLKHIGTSIDVVVTETET
;
A
#
# COMPACT_ATOMS: atom_id res chain seq x y z
N MET A 1 -2.42 -62.35 74.38
CA MET A 1 -3.42 -63.41 74.59
C MET A 1 -3.15 -64.48 73.54
N SER A 2 -2.29 -65.49 73.73
CA SER A 2 -1.54 -65.96 74.93
C SER A 2 -2.42 -66.48 76.07
N VAL A 3 -1.92 -67.50 76.81
CA VAL A 3 -2.65 -68.36 77.78
C VAL A 3 -3.59 -69.34 77.04
N ASN A 4 -3.55 -70.67 77.19
CA ASN A 4 -2.84 -71.62 78.08
C ASN A 4 -2.22 -72.75 77.20
N GLN A 5 -1.26 -73.63 77.54
CA GLN A 5 -0.67 -74.14 78.80
C GLN A 5 -1.53 -75.14 79.62
N ASP A 6 -1.05 -76.27 80.16
CA ASP A 6 0.09 -77.18 79.81
C ASP A 6 -0.52 -78.63 79.78
N ASP A 7 0.01 -79.80 80.19
CA ASP A 7 1.22 -80.31 80.86
C ASP A 7 1.28 -81.88 80.71
N LEU A 8 2.28 -82.53 81.31
CA LEU A 8 2.38 -83.95 81.74
C LEU A 8 2.79 -85.07 80.74
N HIS A 9 4.04 -85.51 80.95
CA HIS A 9 4.68 -86.78 80.59
C HIS A 9 3.87 -88.07 80.88
N GLU A 10 4.11 -89.14 80.09
CA GLU A 10 4.60 -90.40 80.68
C GLU A 10 5.42 -91.31 79.73
N THR A 11 6.51 -91.86 80.26
CA THR A 11 7.30 -93.05 79.84
C THR A 11 7.86 -93.65 81.15
N PRO A 12 8.34 -94.93 81.27
CA PRO A 12 8.96 -95.76 80.22
C PRO A 12 8.74 -97.30 80.32
N LYS A 13 9.32 -98.05 79.37
CA LYS A 13 10.35 -99.12 79.60
C LYS A 13 10.51 -100.04 78.38
N ALA A 14 11.73 -100.08 77.84
CA ALA A 14 12.22 -101.22 77.05
C ALA A 14 13.11 -102.09 77.95
N GLN A 15 13.13 -103.41 77.75
CA GLN A 15 13.93 -104.34 78.55
C GLN A 15 14.75 -105.30 77.65
N VAL A 16 15.99 -104.88 77.38
CA VAL A 16 17.24 -105.65 77.35
C VAL A 16 17.21 -107.11 76.84
N ASP A 17 17.91 -107.32 75.72
CA ASP A 17 18.69 -108.49 75.27
C ASP A 17 18.14 -109.94 75.46
N SER A 18 18.15 -110.71 74.36
CA SER A 18 19.29 -111.62 74.15
C SER A 18 19.43 -112.14 72.70
N SER A 19 20.68 -112.15 72.24
CA SER A 19 21.23 -112.59 70.96
C SER A 19 20.53 -113.70 70.15
N ALA A 20 20.29 -113.42 68.87
CA ALA A 20 20.58 -114.31 67.74
C ALA A 20 21.19 -113.46 66.61
N GLY A 21 22.22 -113.97 65.91
CA GLY A 21 23.07 -113.14 65.03
C GLY A 21 22.57 -113.02 63.59
N GLU A 22 22.62 -111.81 63.03
CA GLU A 22 22.33 -111.50 61.62
C GLU A 22 23.50 -110.78 60.92
N SER A 23 23.46 -110.72 59.58
CA SER A 23 24.60 -110.36 58.71
C SER A 23 24.93 -108.85 58.70
N PRO A 24 26.21 -108.43 58.61
CA PRO A 24 26.60 -107.02 58.57
C PRO A 24 26.05 -106.21 57.39
N GLU A 25 25.64 -106.87 56.31
CA GLU A 25 25.30 -106.26 55.02
C GLU A 25 24.00 -105.43 55.06
N ALA A 26 23.02 -105.84 55.86
CA ALA A 26 21.74 -105.14 55.99
C ALA A 26 21.87 -103.76 56.68
N MET A 27 22.84 -103.60 57.57
CA MET A 27 23.00 -102.37 58.37
C MET A 27 23.57 -101.21 57.54
N ALA A 28 24.37 -101.51 56.51
CA ALA A 28 24.86 -100.51 55.56
C ALA A 28 23.73 -99.95 54.68
N ILE A 29 22.87 -100.82 54.16
CA ILE A 29 21.71 -100.45 53.33
C ILE A 29 20.73 -99.57 54.12
N LEU A 30 20.50 -99.88 55.40
CA LEU A 30 19.64 -99.04 56.27
C LEU A 30 20.24 -97.65 56.53
N ALA A 31 21.57 -97.52 56.64
CA ALA A 31 22.22 -96.21 56.78
C ALA A 31 22.10 -95.37 55.50
N GLU A 32 22.23 -95.98 54.33
CA GLU A 32 22.07 -95.31 53.03
C GLU A 32 20.60 -94.89 52.77
N ILE A 33 19.63 -95.73 53.16
CA ILE A 33 18.20 -95.37 53.18
C ILE A 33 17.92 -94.23 54.16
N SER A 34 18.57 -94.18 55.33
CA SER A 34 18.39 -93.10 56.30
C SER A 34 18.98 -91.77 55.81
N ASN A 35 20.16 -91.79 55.17
CA ASN A 35 20.74 -90.60 54.55
C ASN A 35 19.88 -90.08 53.41
N THR A 36 19.45 -90.95 52.49
CA THR A 36 18.56 -90.54 51.38
C THR A 36 17.21 -90.04 51.88
N MET A 37 16.65 -90.57 52.98
CA MET A 37 15.46 -89.98 53.62
C MET A 37 15.72 -88.58 54.21
N ASN A 38 16.88 -88.34 54.83
CA ASN A 38 17.23 -87.02 55.35
C ASN A 38 17.47 -86.01 54.23
N GLU A 39 18.10 -86.42 53.13
CA GLU A 39 18.23 -85.61 51.91
C GLU A 39 16.86 -85.33 51.26
N LEU A 40 15.96 -86.32 51.22
CA LEU A 40 14.59 -86.13 50.75
C LEU A 40 13.82 -85.14 51.63
N ASN A 41 14.00 -85.19 52.95
CA ASN A 41 13.38 -84.25 53.89
C ASN A 41 13.98 -82.82 53.77
N GLY A 42 15.27 -82.71 53.48
CA GLY A 42 15.93 -81.46 53.09
C GLY A 42 15.37 -80.90 51.78
N ALA A 43 15.18 -81.75 50.77
CA ALA A 43 14.55 -81.37 49.51
C ALA A 43 13.08 -80.96 49.70
N PHE A 44 12.31 -81.64 50.55
CA PHE A 44 10.93 -81.27 50.87
C PHE A 44 10.82 -79.95 51.63
N THR A 45 11.73 -79.67 52.58
CA THR A 45 11.75 -78.38 53.29
C THR A 45 12.19 -77.23 52.37
N MET A 46 13.15 -77.44 51.47
CA MET A 46 13.46 -76.49 50.40
C MET A 46 12.29 -76.29 49.41
N LEU A 47 11.58 -77.36 49.06
CA LEU A 47 10.40 -77.28 48.21
C LEU A 47 9.30 -76.45 48.90
N ASN A 48 9.05 -76.68 50.19
CA ASN A 48 8.04 -75.95 50.95
C ASN A 48 8.39 -74.46 51.10
N ASP A 49 9.64 -74.12 51.41
CA ASP A 49 10.11 -72.73 51.48
C ASP A 49 10.04 -72.02 50.09
N CYS A 50 10.29 -72.74 48.99
CA CYS A 50 9.98 -72.27 47.64
C CYS A 50 8.48 -72.10 47.38
N THR A 51 7.64 -73.02 47.87
CA THR A 51 6.17 -72.97 47.74
C THR A 51 5.59 -71.79 48.53
N ASP A 52 6.02 -71.55 49.76
CA ASP A 52 5.57 -70.41 50.57
C ASP A 52 5.96 -69.07 49.91
N LYS A 53 7.17 -68.99 49.35
CA LYS A 53 7.60 -67.81 48.55
C LYS A 53 6.77 -67.66 47.28
N PHE A 54 6.44 -68.76 46.59
CA PHE A 54 5.58 -68.75 45.41
C PHE A 54 4.12 -68.35 45.73
N ILE A 55 3.61 -68.71 46.92
CA ILE A 55 2.30 -68.28 47.44
C ILE A 55 2.29 -66.77 47.77
N GLY A 56 3.44 -66.17 48.08
CA GLY A 56 3.59 -64.72 48.22
C GLY A 56 3.50 -63.95 46.89
N PHE A 57 4.02 -64.50 45.78
CA PHE A 57 4.09 -63.84 44.48
C PHE A 57 2.76 -63.34 43.85
N PRO A 58 1.60 -64.05 43.90
CA PRO A 58 0.36 -63.56 43.29
C PRO A 58 -0.06 -62.17 43.80
N SER A 59 0.20 -61.85 45.08
CA SER A 59 -0.12 -60.52 45.65
C SER A 59 0.67 -59.38 44.98
N GLN A 60 1.92 -59.62 44.57
CA GLN A 60 2.74 -58.64 43.87
C GLN A 60 2.30 -58.49 42.40
N TYR A 61 1.82 -59.57 41.78
CA TYR A 61 1.24 -59.52 40.43
C TYR A 61 -0.06 -58.69 40.42
N GLU A 62 -0.98 -58.92 41.36
CA GLU A 62 -2.19 -58.09 41.49
C GLU A 62 -1.86 -56.62 41.78
N THR A 63 -0.88 -56.34 42.65
CA THR A 63 -0.46 -54.96 42.98
C THR A 63 0.07 -54.23 41.75
N THR A 64 1.00 -54.86 41.02
CA THR A 64 1.59 -54.25 39.79
C THR A 64 0.56 -54.14 38.66
N GLN A 65 -0.38 -55.07 38.54
CA GLN A 65 -1.49 -54.94 37.59
C GLN A 65 -2.40 -53.75 37.93
N GLN A 66 -2.75 -53.54 39.21
CA GLN A 66 -3.53 -52.37 39.63
C GLN A 66 -2.81 -51.05 39.35
N GLU A 67 -1.48 -50.99 39.53
CA GLU A 67 -0.68 -49.81 39.16
C GLU A 67 -0.69 -49.54 37.65
N VAL A 68 -0.59 -50.58 36.81
CA VAL A 68 -0.71 -50.45 35.35
C VAL A 68 -2.12 -49.98 34.96
N GLU A 69 -3.18 -50.52 35.55
CA GLU A 69 -4.56 -50.07 35.30
C GLU A 69 -4.82 -48.64 35.81
N ALA A 70 -4.16 -48.20 36.88
CA ALA A 70 -4.20 -46.82 37.35
C ALA A 70 -3.40 -45.88 36.43
N CYS A 71 -2.29 -46.36 35.86
CA CYS A 71 -1.48 -45.62 34.88
C CYS A 71 -2.24 -45.42 33.57
N SER A 72 -2.81 -46.48 32.99
CA SER A 72 -3.64 -46.40 31.78
C SER A 72 -4.82 -45.45 31.93
N ARG A 73 -5.52 -45.47 33.09
CA ARG A 73 -6.60 -44.50 33.38
C ARG A 73 -6.12 -43.04 33.36
N LYS A 74 -4.95 -42.76 33.95
CA LYS A 74 -4.34 -41.41 33.89
C LYS A 74 -3.91 -41.01 32.48
N ILE A 75 -3.43 -41.97 31.67
CA ILE A 75 -3.07 -41.73 30.26
C ILE A 75 -4.32 -41.38 29.44
N ASP A 76 -5.42 -42.13 29.60
CA ASP A 76 -6.70 -41.83 28.92
C ASP A 76 -7.30 -40.49 29.36
N GLU A 77 -7.22 -40.16 30.65
CA GLU A 77 -7.68 -38.89 31.21
C GLU A 77 -6.86 -37.70 30.69
N HIS A 78 -5.53 -37.80 30.70
CA HIS A 78 -4.66 -36.83 30.05
C HIS A 78 -4.95 -36.71 28.55
N LYS A 79 -5.17 -37.83 27.86
CA LYS A 79 -5.47 -37.83 26.42
C LYS A 79 -6.75 -37.04 26.13
N ARG A 80 -7.84 -37.30 26.84
CA ARG A 80 -9.10 -36.53 26.71
C ARG A 80 -8.87 -35.03 26.96
N SER A 81 -8.18 -34.69 28.05
CA SER A 81 -7.86 -33.29 28.36
C SER A 81 -7.02 -32.63 27.26
N THR A 82 -6.05 -33.33 26.67
CA THR A 82 -5.30 -32.81 25.52
C THR A 82 -6.15 -32.69 24.24
N GLU A 83 -7.09 -33.60 24.00
CA GLU A 83 -8.01 -33.53 22.85
C GLU A 83 -9.01 -32.37 23.00
N GLU A 84 -9.50 -32.10 24.22
CA GLU A 84 -10.32 -30.94 24.56
C GLU A 84 -9.57 -29.62 24.36
N ILE A 85 -8.36 -29.49 24.93
CA ILE A 85 -7.51 -28.29 24.78
C ILE A 85 -7.15 -28.07 23.30
N LEU A 86 -6.81 -29.12 22.56
CA LEU A 86 -6.43 -29.03 21.14
C LEU A 86 -7.66 -28.71 20.26
N SER A 87 -8.85 -29.15 20.65
CA SER A 87 -10.13 -28.73 20.05
C SER A 87 -10.41 -27.23 20.29
N GLU A 88 -10.26 -26.75 21.53
CA GLU A 88 -10.47 -25.34 21.89
C GLU A 88 -9.48 -24.42 21.16
N ILE A 89 -8.19 -24.79 21.13
CA ILE A 89 -7.15 -24.07 20.39
C ILE A 89 -7.47 -24.03 18.89
N LYS A 90 -7.91 -25.14 18.28
CA LYS A 90 -8.34 -25.16 16.87
C LYS A 90 -9.54 -24.24 16.62
N SER A 91 -10.52 -24.22 17.52
CA SER A 91 -11.69 -23.36 17.39
C SER A 91 -11.31 -21.88 17.45
N LYS A 92 -10.52 -21.48 18.45
CA LYS A 92 -10.05 -20.09 18.63
C LYS A 92 -9.19 -19.65 17.46
N LEU A 93 -8.18 -20.44 17.08
CA LEU A 93 -7.30 -20.13 15.95
C LEU A 93 -8.06 -20.01 14.63
N ASN A 94 -9.10 -20.82 14.42
CA ASN A 94 -9.96 -20.70 13.24
C ASN A 94 -10.83 -19.44 13.27
N GLU A 95 -11.37 -19.06 14.43
CA GLU A 95 -12.12 -17.79 14.59
C GLU A 95 -11.22 -16.58 14.31
N ASP A 96 -10.05 -16.53 14.96
CA ASP A 96 -9.04 -15.47 14.84
C ASP A 96 -8.57 -15.32 13.39
N ILE A 97 -8.19 -16.41 12.71
CA ILE A 97 -7.75 -16.40 11.30
C ILE A 97 -8.89 -15.91 10.39
N ASN A 98 -10.12 -16.40 10.57
CA ASN A 98 -11.23 -15.95 9.73
C ASN A 98 -11.55 -14.46 9.94
N GLN A 99 -11.43 -13.95 11.17
CA GLN A 99 -11.65 -12.54 11.47
C GLN A 99 -10.51 -11.63 10.96
N GLU A 100 -9.25 -12.04 11.08
CA GLU A 100 -8.10 -11.32 10.52
C GLU A 100 -8.14 -11.31 8.98
N VAL A 101 -8.40 -12.46 8.35
CA VAL A 101 -8.54 -12.55 6.88
C VAL A 101 -9.72 -11.70 6.41
N ALA A 102 -10.89 -11.77 7.06
CA ALA A 102 -12.05 -10.99 6.66
C ALA A 102 -11.88 -9.48 6.85
N THR A 103 -11.08 -9.03 7.83
CA THR A 103 -10.78 -7.59 8.00
C THR A 103 -9.69 -7.11 7.05
N SER A 104 -8.60 -7.86 6.91
CA SER A 104 -7.47 -7.58 6.00
C SER A 104 -7.92 -7.53 4.52
N VAL A 105 -8.73 -8.50 4.08
CA VAL A 105 -9.28 -8.52 2.71
C VAL A 105 -10.24 -7.36 2.47
N ARG A 106 -11.15 -7.05 3.42
CA ARG A 106 -12.06 -5.91 3.28
C ARG A 106 -11.32 -4.57 3.19
N SER A 107 -10.29 -4.34 4.00
CA SER A 107 -9.49 -3.11 3.92
C SER A 107 -8.83 -3.00 2.55
N ARG A 108 -8.05 -4.01 2.15
CA ARG A 108 -7.35 -4.01 0.85
C ARG A 108 -8.30 -3.83 -0.33
N MET A 109 -9.47 -4.48 -0.31
CA MET A 109 -10.50 -4.27 -1.34
C MET A 109 -11.08 -2.85 -1.32
N ALA A 110 -11.34 -2.27 -0.15
CA ALA A 110 -11.86 -0.91 -0.04
C ALA A 110 -10.83 0.15 -0.50
N ASP A 111 -9.55 -0.06 -0.20
CA ASP A 111 -8.46 0.80 -0.62
C ASP A 111 -8.22 0.68 -2.15
N MET A 112 -8.13 -0.55 -2.69
CA MET A 112 -8.05 -0.80 -4.13
C MET A 112 -9.23 -0.22 -4.91
N LEU A 113 -10.46 -0.36 -4.39
CA LEU A 113 -11.65 0.22 -5.02
C LEU A 113 -11.63 1.74 -4.97
N ARG A 114 -11.13 2.36 -3.88
CA ARG A 114 -11.00 3.81 -3.78
C ARG A 114 -10.01 4.35 -4.80
N ASP A 115 -8.85 3.72 -4.94
CA ASP A 115 -7.81 4.16 -5.86
C ASP A 115 -8.25 3.98 -7.31
N GLU A 116 -8.84 2.84 -7.69
CA GLU A 116 -9.29 2.60 -9.06
C GLU A 116 -10.53 3.43 -9.44
N VAL A 117 -11.48 3.64 -8.53
CA VAL A 117 -12.60 4.58 -8.76
C VAL A 117 -12.07 6.02 -8.83
N GLY A 118 -11.14 6.42 -7.97
CA GLY A 118 -10.50 7.73 -8.03
C GLY A 118 -9.76 7.97 -9.35
N ARG A 119 -9.08 6.93 -9.87
CA ARG A 119 -8.42 6.93 -11.18
C ARG A 119 -9.43 7.08 -12.32
N GLN A 120 -10.45 6.23 -12.38
CA GLN A 120 -11.47 6.25 -13.44
C GLN A 120 -12.30 7.54 -13.43
N VAL A 121 -12.72 8.03 -12.26
CA VAL A 121 -13.45 9.30 -12.13
C VAL A 121 -12.58 10.46 -12.59
N LYS A 122 -11.29 10.50 -12.22
CA LYS A 122 -10.39 11.53 -12.73
C LYS A 122 -10.24 11.44 -14.25
N GLU A 123 -10.01 10.25 -14.79
CA GLU A 123 -9.82 10.01 -16.23
C GLU A 123 -11.05 10.47 -17.03
N GLN A 124 -12.27 10.07 -16.63
CA GLN A 124 -13.52 10.50 -17.26
C GLN A 124 -13.82 11.99 -17.07
N VAL A 125 -13.46 12.59 -15.92
CA VAL A 125 -13.62 14.04 -15.71
C VAL A 125 -12.62 14.84 -16.55
N ASP A 126 -11.36 14.40 -16.66
CA ASP A 126 -10.35 15.04 -17.51
C ASP A 126 -10.69 14.88 -19.02
N GLU A 127 -11.40 13.82 -19.42
CA GLU A 127 -11.96 13.66 -20.77
C GLU A 127 -13.20 14.53 -21.00
N GLN A 128 -14.21 14.48 -20.13
CA GLN A 128 -15.41 15.31 -20.24
C GLN A 128 -15.11 16.81 -20.15
N ILE A 129 -14.09 17.22 -19.40
CA ILE A 129 -13.59 18.61 -19.43
C ILE A 129 -13.03 18.94 -20.82
N LYS A 130 -12.24 18.08 -21.47
CA LYS A 130 -11.74 18.35 -22.83
C LYS A 130 -12.85 18.37 -23.89
N GLU A 131 -13.89 17.55 -23.72
CA GLU A 131 -15.00 17.44 -24.69
C GLU A 131 -16.10 18.51 -24.48
N HIS A 132 -16.37 18.91 -23.23
CA HIS A 132 -17.49 19.81 -22.88
C HIS A 132 -17.06 21.17 -22.32
N LEU A 133 -15.81 21.38 -21.90
CA LEU A 133 -15.25 22.71 -21.62
C LEU A 133 -14.50 23.15 -22.89
N PRO A 134 -15.21 23.73 -23.89
CA PRO A 134 -14.76 23.61 -25.26
C PRO A 134 -13.63 24.59 -25.53
N GLU A 135 -12.90 24.36 -26.61
CA GLU A 135 -11.90 25.31 -27.14
C GLU A 135 -12.49 26.73 -27.27
N SER A 136 -13.81 26.85 -27.45
CA SER A 136 -14.56 28.11 -27.49
C SER A 136 -14.28 29.04 -26.31
N LEU A 137 -14.05 28.56 -25.08
CA LEU A 137 -13.75 29.45 -23.94
C LEU A 137 -12.35 30.05 -24.04
N GLN A 138 -11.36 29.27 -24.49
CA GLN A 138 -10.00 29.77 -24.71
C GLN A 138 -9.94 30.66 -25.96
N GLN A 139 -10.60 30.25 -27.05
CA GLN A 139 -10.76 31.04 -28.27
C GLN A 139 -11.50 32.36 -27.99
N GLN A 140 -12.57 32.35 -27.18
CA GLN A 140 -13.29 33.56 -26.76
C GLN A 140 -12.43 34.47 -25.87
N ALA A 141 -11.61 33.90 -24.98
CA ALA A 141 -10.67 34.68 -24.18
C ALA A 141 -9.55 35.31 -25.03
N ASP A 142 -9.00 34.59 -26.01
CA ASP A 142 -7.96 35.10 -26.91
C ASP A 142 -8.51 36.09 -27.95
N GLU A 143 -9.74 35.89 -28.42
CA GLU A 143 -10.46 36.84 -29.27
C GLU A 143 -10.83 38.11 -28.49
N SER A 144 -11.28 38.00 -27.24
CA SER A 144 -11.51 39.15 -26.36
C SER A 144 -10.22 39.94 -26.09
N LYS A 145 -9.06 39.27 -25.95
CA LYS A 145 -7.75 39.96 -25.85
C LYS A 145 -7.42 40.74 -27.11
N ARG A 146 -7.66 40.18 -28.31
CA ARG A 146 -7.43 40.88 -29.60
C ARG A 146 -8.31 42.13 -29.69
N GLN A 147 -9.59 42.02 -29.39
CA GLN A 147 -10.53 43.14 -29.40
C GLN A 147 -10.15 44.22 -28.38
N LEU A 148 -9.66 43.85 -27.20
CA LEU A 148 -9.15 44.81 -26.20
C LEU A 148 -7.88 45.52 -26.69
N GLU A 149 -6.98 44.85 -27.40
CA GLU A 149 -5.79 45.48 -27.96
C GLU A 149 -6.14 46.38 -29.17
N GLU A 150 -7.08 45.99 -30.02
CA GLU A 150 -7.62 46.84 -31.09
C GLU A 150 -8.25 48.12 -30.51
N ILE A 151 -9.07 48.00 -29.46
CA ILE A 151 -9.65 49.14 -28.73
C ILE A 151 -8.56 50.02 -28.12
N ARG A 152 -7.50 49.43 -27.54
CA ARG A 152 -6.36 50.14 -26.96
C ARG A 152 -5.58 50.94 -28.02
N ILE A 153 -5.29 50.31 -29.16
CA ILE A 153 -4.64 50.94 -30.33
C ILE A 153 -5.52 52.07 -30.86
N SER A 154 -6.83 51.84 -31.01
CA SER A 154 -7.80 52.83 -31.50
C SER A 154 -7.92 54.04 -30.55
N LEU A 155 -7.89 53.82 -29.23
CA LEU A 155 -7.88 54.87 -28.21
C LEU A 155 -6.59 55.70 -28.29
N GLN A 156 -5.41 55.06 -28.28
CA GLN A 156 -4.13 55.76 -28.38
C GLN A 156 -4.02 56.53 -29.71
N ASN A 157 -4.52 55.98 -30.81
CA ASN A 157 -4.60 56.65 -32.10
C ASN A 157 -5.55 57.84 -32.08
N SER A 158 -6.63 57.79 -31.30
CA SER A 158 -7.56 58.91 -31.11
C SER A 158 -6.94 60.02 -30.28
N GLU A 159 -6.22 59.69 -29.20
CA GLU A 159 -5.43 60.65 -28.41
C GLU A 159 -4.33 61.32 -29.26
N ALA A 160 -3.60 60.54 -30.06
CA ALA A 160 -2.58 61.04 -30.98
C ALA A 160 -3.18 61.94 -32.07
N ARG A 161 -4.34 61.59 -32.65
CA ARG A 161 -5.08 62.46 -33.58
C ARG A 161 -5.55 63.76 -32.92
N MET A 162 -6.01 63.71 -31.66
CA MET A 162 -6.39 64.91 -30.92
C MET A 162 -5.18 65.82 -30.71
N ALA A 163 -4.05 65.30 -30.24
CA ALA A 163 -2.80 66.06 -30.10
C ALA A 163 -2.33 66.67 -31.43
N ASN A 164 -2.34 65.88 -32.50
CA ASN A 164 -1.94 66.32 -33.84
C ASN A 164 -2.89 67.36 -34.45
N SER A 165 -4.17 67.38 -34.08
CA SER A 165 -5.14 68.35 -34.62
C SER A 165 -4.88 69.80 -34.20
N PHE A 166 -4.13 70.01 -33.11
CA PHE A 166 -3.64 71.33 -32.69
C PHE A 166 -2.46 71.85 -33.54
N ILE A 167 -1.81 71.00 -34.33
CA ILE A 167 -0.68 71.40 -35.17
C ILE A 167 -1.20 72.13 -36.40
N GLN A 168 -0.91 73.44 -36.46
CA GLN A 168 -1.31 74.36 -37.53
C GLN A 168 -0.14 74.63 -38.49
N THR A 169 -0.45 75.27 -39.62
CA THR A 169 0.53 75.70 -40.64
C THR A 169 1.67 76.59 -40.12
N ASN A 170 1.48 77.26 -38.98
CA ASN A 170 2.50 78.08 -38.33
C ASN A 170 3.53 77.27 -37.52
N ASN A 171 3.19 76.02 -37.16
CA ASN A 171 3.88 75.20 -36.15
C ASN A 171 4.46 73.90 -36.74
N LEU A 172 4.88 73.91 -38.01
CA LEU A 172 5.32 72.69 -38.74
C LEU A 172 6.53 71.95 -38.14
N PHE A 173 7.24 72.56 -37.19
CA PHE A 173 8.37 71.96 -36.48
C PHE A 173 7.97 71.17 -35.23
N ASP A 174 6.75 71.38 -34.70
CA ASP A 174 6.25 70.72 -33.50
C ASP A 174 6.14 69.20 -33.72
N PRO A 175 6.47 68.38 -32.71
CA PRO A 175 6.56 66.93 -32.87
C PRO A 175 5.18 66.29 -33.08
N LEU A 176 5.08 65.43 -34.09
CA LEU A 176 3.89 64.64 -34.35
C LEU A 176 3.76 63.48 -33.35
N SER A 177 2.61 63.38 -32.71
CA SER A 177 2.26 62.27 -31.81
C SER A 177 2.05 61.00 -32.63
N PRO A 178 2.85 59.93 -32.42
CA PRO A 178 2.88 58.78 -33.30
C PRO A 178 1.57 57.99 -33.25
N ILE A 179 1.04 57.69 -34.43
CA ILE A 179 -0.12 56.83 -34.62
C ILE A 179 0.38 55.41 -34.91
N LEU A 180 -0.25 54.42 -34.30
CA LEU A 180 0.05 53.00 -34.45
C LEU A 180 -0.75 52.41 -35.61
N THR A 181 -0.14 51.48 -36.33
CA THR A 181 -0.78 50.68 -37.39
C THR A 181 -1.80 49.70 -36.80
N SER A 182 -2.52 48.97 -37.66
CA SER A 182 -3.41 47.86 -37.29
C SER A 182 -2.74 46.75 -36.46
N LYS A 183 -1.40 46.70 -36.42
CA LYS A 183 -0.59 45.76 -35.63
C LYS A 183 -0.11 46.32 -34.29
N GLY A 184 -0.43 47.57 -33.96
CA GLY A 184 0.11 48.27 -32.78
C GLY A 184 1.54 48.80 -32.95
N GLU A 185 2.15 48.64 -34.13
CA GLU A 185 3.51 49.11 -34.42
C GLU A 185 3.51 50.50 -35.06
N LYS A 186 4.55 51.30 -34.84
CA LYS A 186 4.76 52.59 -35.53
C LYS A 186 5.38 52.33 -36.91
N SER A 187 4.84 52.95 -37.97
CA SER A 187 5.45 52.88 -39.32
C SER A 187 6.91 53.38 -39.31
N PRO A 188 7.85 52.69 -40.00
CA PRO A 188 9.21 53.17 -40.22
C PRO A 188 9.28 54.54 -40.93
N TYR A 189 8.28 54.83 -41.77
CA TYR A 189 8.15 56.08 -42.53
C TYR A 189 7.41 57.17 -41.75
N TYR A 190 7.05 56.97 -40.48
CA TYR A 190 6.28 57.97 -39.74
C TYR A 190 7.15 59.22 -39.39
N PRO A 191 6.78 60.42 -39.88
CA PRO A 191 7.60 61.63 -39.76
C PRO A 191 7.64 62.17 -38.33
N THR A 192 8.78 62.74 -37.92
CA THR A 192 8.94 63.34 -36.58
C THR A 192 8.13 64.62 -36.40
N ASN A 193 7.94 65.41 -37.47
CA ASN A 193 7.10 66.59 -37.50
C ASN A 193 6.55 66.84 -38.92
N ALA A 194 5.60 67.76 -39.07
CA ALA A 194 4.99 68.05 -40.36
C ALA A 194 6.01 68.57 -41.40
N ARG A 195 7.08 69.29 -40.98
CA ARG A 195 8.12 69.76 -41.89
C ARG A 195 8.92 68.62 -42.53
N CYS A 196 9.13 67.51 -41.81
CA CYS A 196 9.75 66.29 -42.33
C CYS A 196 8.87 65.58 -43.36
N LEU A 197 7.54 65.53 -43.16
CA LEU A 197 6.61 64.94 -44.14
C LEU A 197 6.74 65.62 -45.51
N PHE A 198 6.76 66.95 -45.54
CA PHE A 198 6.99 67.74 -46.76
C PHE A 198 8.42 67.66 -47.32
N GLY A 199 9.28 66.80 -46.76
CA GLY A 199 10.60 66.44 -47.29
C GLY A 199 10.64 65.03 -47.91
N TYR A 200 9.53 64.30 -47.91
CA TYR A 200 9.47 62.95 -48.48
C TYR A 200 9.28 62.96 -49.99
N ASP A 201 9.85 61.94 -50.63
CA ASP A 201 9.64 61.58 -52.03
C ASP A 201 8.36 60.73 -52.20
N LEU A 202 8.02 60.41 -53.46
CA LEU A 202 6.82 59.66 -53.79
C LEU A 202 6.83 58.22 -53.29
N GLU A 203 7.99 57.55 -53.21
CA GLU A 203 8.07 56.17 -52.72
C GLU A 203 7.89 56.14 -51.19
N SER A 204 8.56 57.05 -50.45
CA SER A 204 8.33 57.20 -49.00
C SER A 204 6.88 57.59 -48.67
N ALA A 205 6.26 58.48 -49.46
CA ALA A 205 4.87 58.89 -49.26
C ALA A 205 3.85 57.76 -49.53
N LYS A 206 4.10 56.94 -50.57
CA LYS A 206 3.30 55.72 -50.84
C LYS A 206 3.50 54.68 -49.74
N GLY A 207 4.75 54.42 -49.33
CA GLY A 207 5.08 53.50 -48.24
C GLY A 207 4.39 53.87 -46.92
N LEU A 208 4.41 55.16 -46.57
CA LEU A 208 3.69 55.70 -45.42
C LEU A 208 2.17 55.45 -45.51
N ASN A 209 1.54 55.76 -46.66
CA ASN A 209 0.11 55.51 -46.83
C ASN A 209 -0.23 54.02 -46.77
N LYS A 210 0.61 53.15 -47.34
CA LYS A 210 0.47 51.70 -47.32
C LYS A 210 0.50 51.12 -45.91
N ASP A 211 1.42 51.58 -45.06
CA ASP A 211 1.55 51.13 -43.67
C ASP A 211 0.30 51.45 -42.81
N TYR A 212 -0.45 52.51 -43.17
CA TYR A 212 -1.70 52.90 -42.51
C TYR A 212 -2.96 52.53 -43.31
N GLU A 213 -2.83 51.61 -44.28
CA GLU A 213 -3.93 51.04 -45.08
C GLU A 213 -4.74 52.12 -45.85
N LEU A 214 -4.08 53.21 -46.25
CA LEU A 214 -4.63 54.33 -47.01
C LEU A 214 -4.50 54.10 -48.53
N THR A 215 -5.30 54.83 -49.32
CA THR A 215 -5.29 54.69 -50.78
C THR A 215 -4.05 55.33 -51.39
N GLU A 216 -3.09 54.51 -51.82
CA GLU A 216 -1.92 54.97 -52.59
C GLU A 216 -2.35 55.74 -53.86
N SER A 217 -1.69 56.85 -54.15
CA SER A 217 -1.87 57.64 -55.39
C SER A 217 -0.53 57.88 -56.07
N ASP A 218 -0.53 58.14 -57.38
CA ASP A 218 0.67 58.59 -58.10
C ASP A 218 0.99 60.08 -57.86
N ASP A 219 0.05 60.85 -57.30
CA ASP A 219 0.29 62.21 -56.84
C ASP A 219 0.79 62.25 -55.38
N LEU A 220 1.96 62.88 -55.19
CA LEU A 220 2.58 63.14 -53.89
C LEU A 220 1.66 63.98 -52.98
N GLN A 221 0.98 64.98 -53.52
CA GLN A 221 0.13 65.89 -52.74
C GLN A 221 -1.13 65.17 -52.25
N MET A 222 -1.79 64.38 -53.11
CA MET A 222 -2.91 63.52 -52.73
C MET A 222 -2.50 62.46 -51.69
N ASN A 223 -1.27 61.93 -51.75
CA ASN A 223 -0.76 61.06 -50.70
C ASN A 223 -0.63 61.79 -49.36
N PHE A 224 0.05 62.95 -49.33
CA PHE A 224 0.18 63.77 -48.11
C PHE A 224 -1.17 64.22 -47.56
N LYS A 225 -2.12 64.63 -48.42
CA LYS A 225 -3.46 65.07 -48.02
C LYS A 225 -4.27 63.96 -47.36
N GLN A 226 -4.11 62.71 -47.82
CA GLN A 226 -4.71 61.56 -47.15
C GLN A 226 -4.07 61.26 -45.80
N PHE A 227 -2.74 61.29 -45.70
CA PHE A 227 -2.04 61.09 -44.43
C PHE A 227 -2.38 62.18 -43.41
N LEU A 228 -2.29 63.46 -43.78
CA LEU A 228 -2.64 64.61 -42.94
C LEU A 228 -4.10 64.53 -42.43
N LYS A 229 -5.03 64.06 -43.28
CA LYS A 229 -6.42 63.77 -42.89
C LYS A 229 -6.52 62.59 -41.91
N HIS A 230 -5.77 61.51 -42.11
CA HIS A 230 -5.77 60.35 -41.21
C HIS A 230 -5.19 60.68 -39.83
N ILE A 231 -4.15 61.53 -39.77
CA ILE A 231 -3.52 61.93 -38.50
C ILE A 231 -4.25 63.07 -37.78
N GLY A 232 -5.29 63.66 -38.39
CA GLY A 232 -6.15 64.67 -37.78
C GLY A 232 -5.65 66.11 -37.87
N THR A 233 -4.52 66.38 -38.52
CA THR A 233 -3.97 67.74 -38.71
C THR A 233 -4.85 68.61 -39.61
N SER A 234 -4.96 69.90 -39.29
CA SER A 234 -5.71 70.90 -40.08
C SER A 234 -4.86 71.60 -41.16
N ILE A 235 -3.73 71.01 -41.55
CA ILE A 235 -2.80 71.58 -42.54
C ILE A 235 -3.32 71.27 -43.94
N ASP A 236 -3.78 72.30 -44.67
CA ASP A 236 -4.09 72.14 -46.09
C ASP A 236 -2.83 72.29 -46.95
N VAL A 237 -2.66 71.37 -47.90
CA VAL A 237 -1.51 71.33 -48.81
C VAL A 237 -1.84 72.18 -50.02
N VAL A 238 -1.72 73.50 -49.88
CA VAL A 238 -1.98 74.46 -50.96
C VAL A 238 -0.93 74.29 -52.06
N VAL A 239 -1.41 74.06 -53.28
CA VAL A 239 -0.56 73.96 -54.47
C VAL A 239 -0.01 75.35 -54.81
N THR A 240 1.26 75.59 -54.50
CA THR A 240 2.01 76.65 -55.19
C THR A 240 2.47 76.09 -56.53
N GLU A 241 1.69 76.32 -57.58
CA GLU A 241 2.17 76.14 -58.95
C GLU A 241 3.32 77.13 -59.19
N THR A 242 4.56 76.67 -59.06
CA THR A 242 5.74 77.47 -59.39
C THR A 242 5.90 77.50 -60.90
N GLU A 243 5.42 78.57 -61.53
CA GLU A 243 5.65 78.87 -62.95
C GLU A 243 7.16 78.97 -63.26
N THR A 244 7.71 77.96 -63.96
CA THR A 244 9.01 78.00 -64.66
C THR A 244 9.00 77.07 -65.86
#